data_AF-A0A6B3ULJ0-F1
#
_entry.id   AF-A0A6B3ULJ0-F1
#
_cell.length_a   1.000
_cell.length_b   1.000
_cell.length_c   1.000
_cell.angle_alpha   90.00
_cell.angle_beta   90.00
_cell.angle_gamma   90.00
#
_symmetry.space_group_name_H-M   'P 1'
#
loop_
_entity.id
_entity.type
_entity.pdbx_description
1 polymer ?
#
loop_
_entity_poly.entity_id
_entity_poly.type
_entity_poly.pdbx_seq_one_letter_code
_entity_poly.pdbx_strand_id
1 'polypeptide(L)'
;MTPAEVRAKLLERLDPLDGWDPAMVADRSDFDLNPELRGERKRLLRDAAVLVPLVERPDGLQVILTRRSDTLSSHTGQIAFPGGRLDPGEGPVEAALREAEEEIGLDRGFVEPVGLSARYETVTGYIVTPVVAFVRPGFELKPNPAEVADVFETPLAFLMDPANHQRQFYEAGEGRRRYFYAMPWGERFIWGATAGMLRALYDRLYSDEGGLISAPETRTSAS
;
A
#
# COMPACT_ATOMS: atom_id res chain seq x y z
N MET A 1 -10.82 -17.76 1.42
CA MET A 1 -9.62 -18.48 0.95
C MET A 1 -8.74 -18.81 2.12
N THR A 2 -8.11 -19.98 2.13
CA THR A 2 -7.09 -20.35 3.12
C THR A 2 -5.78 -19.59 2.85
N PRO A 3 -4.86 -19.47 3.83
CA PRO A 3 -3.54 -18.88 3.60
C PRO A 3 -2.77 -19.56 2.45
N ALA A 4 -2.89 -20.88 2.29
CA ALA A 4 -2.27 -21.62 1.20
C ALA A 4 -2.83 -21.25 -0.19
N GLU A 5 -4.15 -21.08 -0.30
CA GLU A 5 -4.78 -20.62 -1.55
C GLU A 5 -4.35 -19.20 -1.91
N VAL A 6 -4.26 -18.31 -0.91
CA VAL A 6 -3.77 -16.94 -1.12
C VAL A 6 -2.31 -16.97 -1.57
N ARG A 7 -1.46 -17.78 -0.95
CA ARG A 7 -0.06 -17.95 -1.33
C ARG A 7 0.09 -18.41 -2.78
N ALA A 8 -0.65 -19.43 -3.18
CA ALA A 8 -0.63 -19.93 -4.55
C ALA A 8 -1.02 -18.82 -5.55
N LYS A 9 -2.07 -18.06 -5.24
CA LYS A 9 -2.53 -16.96 -6.11
C LYS A 9 -1.52 -15.82 -6.21
N LEU A 10 -0.86 -15.47 -5.11
CA LEU A 10 0.20 -14.44 -5.11
C LEU A 10 1.38 -14.87 -5.98
N LEU A 11 1.83 -16.12 -5.84
CA LEU A 11 2.93 -16.65 -6.65
C LEU A 11 2.59 -16.72 -8.14
N GLU A 12 1.33 -16.97 -8.49
CA GLU A 12 0.87 -16.99 -9.88
C GLU A 12 0.74 -15.59 -10.49
N ARG A 13 0.26 -14.61 -9.70
CA ARG A 13 -0.21 -13.33 -10.23
C ARG A 13 0.74 -12.17 -10.01
N LEU A 14 1.66 -12.21 -9.06
CA LEU A 14 2.62 -11.12 -8.82
C LEU A 14 3.73 -11.11 -9.88
N ASP A 15 4.33 -9.95 -10.11
CA ASP A 15 5.54 -9.87 -10.94
C ASP A 15 6.72 -10.49 -10.18
N PRO A 16 7.66 -11.14 -10.88
CA PRO A 16 8.82 -11.72 -10.24
C PRO A 16 9.73 -10.61 -9.67
N LEU A 17 10.41 -10.91 -8.57
CA LEU A 17 11.24 -9.94 -7.83
C LEU A 17 12.40 -9.38 -8.67
N ASP A 18 12.94 -10.18 -9.59
CA ASP A 18 14.01 -9.82 -10.52
C ASP A 18 13.51 -9.13 -11.80
N GLY A 19 12.19 -9.02 -11.97
CA GLY A 19 11.56 -8.33 -13.10
C GLY A 19 11.46 -6.81 -12.93
N TRP A 20 11.99 -6.26 -11.84
CA TRP A 20 11.94 -4.82 -11.59
C TRP A 20 12.92 -4.03 -12.48
N ASP A 21 12.42 -2.95 -13.07
CA ASP A 21 13.18 -2.00 -13.87
C ASP A 21 12.75 -0.58 -13.47
N PRO A 22 13.69 0.29 -13.01
CA PRO A 22 13.38 1.66 -12.60
C PRO A 22 12.85 2.53 -13.77
N ALA A 23 13.08 2.13 -15.03
CA ALA A 23 12.53 2.81 -16.19
C ALA A 23 11.02 2.53 -16.40
N MET A 24 10.44 1.55 -15.70
CA MET A 24 9.01 1.26 -15.79
C MET A 24 8.16 2.37 -15.17
N VAL A 25 7.14 2.77 -15.93
CA VAL A 25 6.09 3.67 -15.46
C VAL A 25 5.20 2.99 -14.42
N ALA A 26 4.39 3.77 -13.70
CA ALA A 26 3.42 3.22 -12.77
C ALA A 26 2.22 2.60 -13.50
N ASP A 27 1.76 1.44 -13.02
CA ASP A 27 0.56 0.75 -13.50
C ASP A 27 -0.74 1.40 -13.00
N ARG A 28 -0.66 1.98 -11.80
CA ARG A 28 -1.77 2.59 -11.06
C ARG A 28 -1.34 3.93 -10.45
N SER A 29 -2.30 4.77 -10.09
CA SER A 29 -2.00 6.09 -9.55
C SER A 29 -3.14 6.71 -8.74
N ASP A 30 -2.79 7.64 -7.84
CA ASP A 30 -3.73 8.61 -7.25
C ASP A 30 -4.52 9.41 -8.31
N PHE A 31 -3.99 9.49 -9.53
CA PHE A 31 -4.61 10.16 -10.66
C PHE A 31 -5.58 9.30 -11.46
N ASP A 32 -5.71 8.00 -11.19
CA ASP A 32 -6.65 7.13 -11.93
C ASP A 32 -8.10 7.51 -11.67
N LEU A 33 -8.39 8.04 -10.48
CA LEU A 33 -9.69 8.60 -10.12
C LEU A 33 -9.82 10.11 -10.43
N ASN A 34 -8.71 10.76 -10.78
CA ASN A 34 -8.61 12.22 -10.97
C ASN A 34 -7.70 12.54 -12.18
N PRO A 35 -8.04 12.07 -13.40
CA PRO A 35 -7.15 12.16 -14.56
C PRO A 35 -6.78 13.60 -14.94
N GLU A 36 -7.63 14.57 -14.61
CA GLU A 36 -7.41 16.00 -14.83
C GLU A 36 -6.19 16.55 -14.08
N LEU A 37 -5.75 15.89 -13.00
CA LEU A 37 -4.62 16.34 -12.18
C LEU A 37 -3.24 15.92 -12.73
N ARG A 38 -3.17 14.98 -13.68
CA ARG A 38 -1.89 14.49 -14.24
C ARG A 38 -1.07 15.59 -14.94
N GLY A 39 -1.73 16.62 -15.48
CA GLY A 39 -1.11 17.66 -16.30
C GLY A 39 -0.52 18.85 -15.54
N GLU A 40 -0.70 18.94 -14.22
CA GLU A 40 -0.49 20.22 -13.53
C GLU A 40 0.99 20.57 -13.24
N ARG A 41 1.94 19.62 -13.28
CA ARG A 41 3.39 19.90 -13.16
C ARG A 41 4.26 18.81 -13.80
N LYS A 42 5.35 19.20 -14.50
CA LYS A 42 6.50 18.31 -14.72
C LYS A 42 7.13 18.01 -13.36
N ARG A 43 6.93 16.79 -12.84
CA ARG A 43 7.50 16.36 -11.57
C ARG A 43 8.63 15.37 -11.85
N LEU A 44 9.77 15.59 -11.19
CA LEU A 44 10.78 14.54 -11.07
C LEU A 44 10.22 13.52 -10.09
N LEU A 45 9.85 12.36 -10.62
CA LEU A 45 9.36 11.24 -9.82
C LEU A 45 10.55 10.58 -9.11
N ARG A 46 10.33 10.13 -7.88
CA ARG A 46 11.30 9.42 -7.07
C ARG A 46 10.84 7.99 -6.86
N ASP A 47 11.71 7.01 -7.05
CA ASP A 47 11.38 5.64 -6.71
C ASP A 47 11.32 5.45 -5.20
N ALA A 48 10.32 4.69 -4.78
CA ALA A 48 10.10 4.25 -3.42
C ALA A 48 9.64 2.79 -3.42
N ALA A 49 9.80 2.11 -2.30
CA ALA A 49 9.28 0.78 -2.10
C ALA A 49 8.60 0.67 -0.74
N VAL A 50 7.55 -0.14 -0.70
CA VAL A 50 6.85 -0.46 0.54
C VAL A 50 6.76 -1.97 0.69
N LEU A 51 6.84 -2.44 1.94
CA LEU A 51 6.57 -3.82 2.27
C LEU A 51 5.06 -4.01 2.45
N VAL A 52 4.47 -5.01 1.81
CA VAL A 52 3.13 -5.52 2.10
C VAL A 52 3.30 -6.82 2.90
N PRO A 53 3.53 -6.74 4.23
CA PRO A 53 3.82 -7.90 5.07
C PRO A 53 2.55 -8.68 5.40
N LEU A 54 2.50 -9.94 4.96
CA LEU A 54 1.42 -10.89 5.23
C LEU A 54 1.82 -11.82 6.38
N VAL A 55 1.22 -11.61 7.55
CA VAL A 55 1.48 -12.41 8.75
C VAL A 55 0.45 -13.53 8.83
N GLU A 56 0.93 -14.77 9.01
CA GLU A 56 0.05 -15.90 9.32
C GLU A 56 -0.40 -15.84 10.78
N ARG A 57 -1.71 -15.67 11.00
CA ARG A 57 -2.37 -15.80 12.30
C ARG A 57 -3.38 -16.94 12.28
N PRO A 58 -3.82 -17.45 13.46
CA PRO A 58 -4.85 -18.49 13.53
C PRO A 58 -6.14 -18.15 12.78
N ASP A 59 -6.53 -16.87 12.78
CA ASP A 59 -7.75 -16.37 12.12
C ASP A 59 -7.54 -16.02 10.62
N GLY A 60 -6.36 -16.31 10.06
CA GLY A 60 -6.02 -16.04 8.67
C GLY A 60 -4.86 -15.06 8.50
N LEU A 61 -4.61 -14.67 7.24
CA LEU A 61 -3.55 -13.71 6.91
C LEU A 61 -3.92 -12.30 7.37
N GLN A 62 -2.99 -11.66 8.04
CA GLN A 62 -3.06 -10.28 8.48
C GLN A 62 -2.04 -9.43 7.73
N VAL A 63 -2.33 -8.15 7.57
CA VAL A 63 -1.43 -7.17 6.95
C VAL A 63 -0.97 -6.18 8.01
N ILE A 64 0.34 -6.04 8.23
CA ILE A 64 0.88 -5.02 9.13
C ILE A 64 0.84 -3.66 8.42
N LEU A 65 0.28 -2.67 9.11
CA LEU A 65 0.24 -1.28 8.71
C LEU A 65 0.76 -0.40 9.84
N THR A 66 1.27 0.77 9.47
CA THR A 66 1.79 1.77 10.41
C THR A 66 0.89 3.00 10.38
N ARG A 67 0.80 3.70 11.51
CA ARG A 67 0.31 5.07 11.58
C ARG A 67 1.50 5.99 11.76
N ARG A 68 1.73 6.91 10.82
CA ARG A 68 2.82 7.88 10.92
C ARG A 68 2.68 8.77 12.15
N SER A 69 3.82 9.14 12.74
CA SER A 69 3.86 10.02 13.90
C SER A 69 3.21 11.39 13.62
N ASP A 70 2.52 11.91 14.63
CA ASP A 70 1.82 13.20 14.57
C ASP A 70 2.82 14.40 14.59
N THR A 71 4.10 14.14 14.83
CA THR A 71 5.17 15.17 14.89
C THR A 71 5.85 15.43 13.55
N LEU A 72 5.55 14.66 12.50
CA LEU A 72 6.18 14.82 11.18
C LEU A 72 5.53 15.95 10.37
N SER A 73 6.33 16.75 9.67
CA SER A 73 5.87 17.94 8.93
C SER A 73 5.00 17.65 7.70
N SER A 74 4.85 16.38 7.31
CA SER A 74 4.01 15.94 6.20
C SER A 74 3.33 14.61 6.53
N HIS A 75 2.09 14.42 6.05
CA HIS A 75 1.34 13.15 6.15
C HIS A 75 1.09 12.67 7.59
N THR A 76 0.82 13.61 8.51
CA THR A 76 0.49 13.31 9.91
C THR A 76 -0.69 12.36 10.04
N GLY A 77 -0.53 11.33 10.88
CA GLY A 77 -1.58 10.34 11.17
C GLY A 77 -1.98 9.44 10.01
N GLN A 78 -1.32 9.53 8.84
CA GLN A 78 -1.65 8.68 7.70
C GLN A 78 -1.28 7.22 7.98
N ILE A 79 -2.17 6.33 7.54
CA ILE A 79 -1.93 4.89 7.58
C ILE A 79 -1.19 4.47 6.31
N ALA A 80 -0.05 3.80 6.51
CA ALA A 80 0.82 3.36 5.43
C ALA A 80 1.30 1.93 5.64
N PHE A 81 1.79 1.36 4.55
CA PHE A 81 2.73 0.24 4.65
C PHE A 81 4.08 0.75 5.17
N PRO A 82 4.87 -0.10 5.86
CA PRO A 82 6.27 0.22 6.12
C PRO A 82 7.01 0.43 4.80
N GLY A 83 7.81 1.48 4.69
CA GLY A 83 8.52 1.75 3.45
C GLY A 83 8.92 3.20 3.23
N GLY A 84 9.76 3.39 2.21
CA GLY A 84 10.39 4.66 1.95
C GLY A 84 11.09 4.72 0.60
N ARG A 85 12.04 5.65 0.48
CA ARG A 85 12.73 5.88 -0.79
C ARG A 85 13.76 4.79 -1.03
N LEU A 86 14.03 4.53 -2.31
CA LEU A 86 15.20 3.74 -2.67
C LEU A 86 16.46 4.59 -2.46
N ASP A 87 17.48 4.00 -1.84
CA ASP A 87 18.81 4.57 -1.81
C ASP A 87 19.56 4.30 -3.13
N PRO A 88 20.63 5.06 -3.46
CA PRO A 88 21.40 4.86 -4.68
C PRO A 88 21.94 3.43 -4.79
N GLY A 89 21.47 2.70 -5.80
CA GLY A 89 21.89 1.32 -6.08
C GLY A 89 21.03 0.24 -5.40
N GLU A 90 20.03 0.61 -4.59
CA GLU A 90 19.08 -0.35 -4.02
C GLU A 90 18.03 -0.78 -5.06
N GLY A 91 17.63 -2.05 -4.97
CA GLY A 91 16.37 -2.55 -5.51
C GLY A 91 15.19 -2.34 -4.56
N PRO A 92 13.95 -2.58 -5.02
CA PRO A 92 12.75 -2.34 -4.22
C PRO A 92 12.66 -3.27 -3.00
N VAL A 93 13.14 -4.52 -3.12
CA VAL A 93 13.15 -5.48 -2.01
C VAL A 93 14.07 -5.03 -0.90
N GLU A 94 15.26 -4.54 -1.24
CA GLU A 94 16.26 -4.05 -0.28
C GLU A 94 15.71 -2.85 0.49
N ALA A 95 15.18 -1.86 -0.24
CA ALA A 95 14.58 -0.68 0.34
C ALA A 95 13.37 -1.03 1.25
N ALA A 96 12.44 -1.87 0.79
CA ALA A 96 11.27 -2.25 1.59
C ALA A 96 11.65 -2.98 2.89
N LEU A 97 12.66 -3.85 2.85
CA LEU A 97 13.14 -4.57 4.03
C LEU A 97 13.90 -3.65 5.00
N ARG A 98 14.78 -2.78 4.48
CA ARG A 98 15.50 -1.78 5.29
C ARG A 98 14.51 -0.89 6.03
N GLU A 99 13.57 -0.30 5.31
CA GLU A 99 12.57 0.61 5.89
C GLU A 99 11.65 -0.09 6.90
N ALA A 100 11.22 -1.33 6.64
CA ALA A 100 10.45 -2.10 7.62
C ALA A 100 11.25 -2.41 8.90
N GLU A 101 12.55 -2.65 8.78
CA GLU A 101 13.44 -2.84 9.93
C GLU A 101 13.63 -1.52 10.70
N GLU A 102 13.83 -0.41 10.01
CA GLU A 102 14.03 0.93 10.60
C GLU A 102 12.76 1.49 11.27
N GLU A 103 11.60 1.36 10.61
CA GLU A 103 10.34 1.96 11.07
C GLU A 103 9.68 1.12 12.17
N ILE A 104 9.65 -0.21 12.04
CA ILE A 104 8.89 -1.10 12.93
C ILE A 104 9.72 -2.20 13.59
N GLY A 105 11.03 -2.25 13.37
CA GLY A 105 11.90 -3.27 13.96
C GLY A 105 11.64 -4.69 13.42
N LEU A 106 10.99 -4.81 12.25
CA LEU A 106 10.69 -6.10 11.66
C LEU A 106 11.97 -6.71 11.10
N ASP A 107 12.52 -7.70 11.81
CA ASP A 107 13.73 -8.41 11.39
C ASP A 107 13.49 -9.11 10.04
N ARG A 108 14.28 -8.73 9.04
CA ARG A 108 14.26 -9.28 7.67
C ARG A 108 14.41 -10.80 7.63
N GLY A 109 15.00 -11.41 8.64
CA GLY A 109 15.11 -12.85 8.79
C GLY A 109 13.75 -13.56 8.83
N PHE A 110 12.69 -12.89 9.29
CA PHE A 110 11.31 -13.43 9.29
C PHE A 110 10.55 -13.18 8.00
N VAL A 111 11.07 -12.34 7.10
CA VAL A 111 10.36 -11.86 5.91
C VAL A 111 10.78 -12.66 4.68
N GLU A 112 9.80 -13.22 3.97
CA GLU A 112 9.98 -13.93 2.70
C GLU A 112 9.26 -13.15 1.59
N PRO A 113 9.97 -12.29 0.84
CA PRO A 113 9.42 -11.65 -0.35
C PRO A 113 8.96 -12.68 -1.38
N VAL A 114 7.77 -12.49 -1.95
CA VAL A 114 7.19 -13.43 -2.93
C VAL A 114 6.98 -12.85 -4.32
N GLY A 115 6.84 -11.53 -4.43
CA GLY A 115 6.66 -10.86 -5.71
C GLY A 115 6.34 -9.38 -5.56
N LEU A 116 6.28 -8.70 -6.71
CA LEU A 116 5.96 -7.28 -6.80
C LEU A 116 4.51 -7.10 -7.25
N SER A 117 3.80 -6.20 -6.59
CA SER A 117 2.49 -5.73 -7.04
C SER A 117 2.64 -4.55 -8.02
N ALA A 118 1.50 -4.09 -8.54
CA ALA A 118 1.41 -2.94 -9.44
C ALA A 118 2.15 -1.71 -8.88
N ARG A 119 3.04 -1.12 -9.69
CA ARG A 119 3.73 0.14 -9.36
C ARG A 119 2.70 1.26 -9.27
N TYR A 120 2.86 2.13 -8.28
CA TYR A 120 1.86 3.13 -7.93
C TYR A 120 2.43 4.55 -7.90
N GLU A 121 1.91 5.44 -8.75
CA GLU A 121 2.27 6.85 -8.77
C GLU A 121 1.42 7.65 -7.76
N THR A 122 2.10 8.28 -6.80
CA THR A 122 1.47 9.10 -5.76
C THR A 122 1.40 10.58 -6.14
N VAL A 123 0.40 11.29 -5.62
CA VAL A 123 0.30 12.75 -5.76
C VAL A 123 1.48 13.50 -5.13
N THR A 124 2.24 12.84 -4.25
CA THR A 124 3.46 13.36 -3.61
C THR A 124 4.72 13.23 -4.47
N GLY A 125 4.62 12.63 -5.66
CA GLY A 125 5.74 12.51 -6.61
C GLY A 125 6.64 11.29 -6.40
N TYR A 126 6.09 10.21 -5.83
CA TYR A 126 6.76 8.91 -5.77
C TYR A 126 6.16 7.92 -6.77
N ILE A 127 7.01 7.08 -7.35
CA ILE A 127 6.60 5.79 -7.92
C ILE A 127 6.93 4.72 -6.89
N VAL A 128 5.89 4.17 -6.27
CA VAL A 128 6.01 3.18 -5.20
C VAL A 128 5.94 1.79 -5.80
N THR A 129 6.90 0.93 -5.47
CA THR A 129 6.87 -0.51 -5.78
C THR A 129 6.44 -1.28 -4.52
N PRO A 130 5.23 -1.87 -4.48
CA PRO A 130 4.81 -2.69 -3.35
C PRO A 130 5.43 -4.10 -3.44
N VAL A 131 6.25 -4.44 -2.46
CA VAL A 131 6.87 -5.76 -2.30
C VAL A 131 5.99 -6.60 -1.39
N VAL A 132 5.34 -7.63 -1.92
CA VAL A 132 4.51 -8.52 -1.10
C VAL A 132 5.39 -9.60 -0.50
N ALA A 133 5.24 -9.85 0.80
CA ALA A 133 6.07 -10.81 1.52
C ALA A 133 5.27 -11.54 2.59
N PHE A 134 5.59 -12.81 2.84
CA PHE A 134 5.11 -13.53 4.02
C PHE A 134 6.03 -13.25 5.21
N VAL A 135 5.43 -13.11 6.41
CA VAL A 135 6.16 -12.94 7.65
C VAL A 135 5.93 -14.17 8.52
N ARG A 136 7.01 -14.91 8.80
CA ARG A 136 6.96 -16.10 9.66
C ARG A 136 6.71 -15.69 11.11
N PRO A 137 6.01 -16.51 11.91
CA PRO A 137 5.77 -16.20 13.32
C PRO A 137 7.08 -16.15 14.13
N GLY A 138 7.03 -15.46 15.29
CA GLY A 138 8.16 -15.36 16.22
C GLY A 138 8.96 -14.05 16.15
N PHE A 139 8.50 -13.08 15.35
CA PHE A 139 9.05 -11.72 15.34
C PHE A 139 8.52 -10.89 16.52
N GLU A 140 9.29 -9.87 16.89
CA GLU A 140 8.86 -8.78 17.78
C GLU A 140 8.95 -7.46 17.02
N LEU A 141 7.95 -6.60 17.18
CA LEU A 141 7.98 -5.26 16.59
C LEU A 141 8.49 -4.24 17.61
N LYS A 142 9.33 -3.33 17.15
CA LYS A 142 9.88 -2.22 17.91
C LYS A 142 9.71 -0.93 17.09
N PRO A 143 8.51 -0.32 17.12
CA PRO A 143 8.23 0.89 16.36
C PRO A 143 9.18 2.02 16.74
N ASN A 144 9.76 2.68 15.76
CA ASN A 144 10.54 3.90 15.97
C ASN A 144 9.58 5.07 16.24
N PRO A 145 9.50 5.60 17.48
CA PRO A 145 8.51 6.62 17.83
C PRO A 145 8.73 7.97 17.12
N ALA A 146 9.91 8.19 16.54
CA ALA A 146 10.15 9.38 15.72
C ALA A 146 9.35 9.36 14.42
N GLU A 147 8.99 8.17 13.92
CA GLU A 147 8.42 7.97 12.59
C GLU A 147 7.04 7.30 12.65
N VAL A 148 6.86 6.37 13.58
CA VAL A 148 5.68 5.53 13.72
C VAL A 148 5.03 5.77 15.08
N ALA A 149 3.81 6.31 15.08
CA ALA A 149 3.00 6.46 16.28
C ALA A 149 2.35 5.14 16.70
N ASP A 150 2.07 4.25 15.74
CA ASP A 150 1.36 3.01 16.02
C ASP A 150 1.59 1.96 14.93
N VAL A 151 1.51 0.69 15.29
CA VAL A 151 1.58 -0.46 14.37
C VAL A 151 0.44 -1.40 14.68
N PHE A 152 -0.30 -1.79 13.64
CA PHE A 152 -1.48 -2.63 13.79
C PHE A 152 -1.64 -3.59 12.60
N GLU A 153 -2.41 -4.64 12.83
CA GLU A 153 -2.73 -5.64 11.82
C GLU A 153 -4.17 -5.46 11.33
N THR A 154 -4.38 -5.63 10.02
CA THR A 154 -5.72 -5.65 9.40
C THR A 154 -5.91 -6.95 8.60
N PRO A 155 -7.06 -7.64 8.72
CA PRO A 155 -7.27 -8.89 8.01
C PRO A 155 -7.15 -8.73 6.50
N LEU A 156 -6.31 -9.55 5.87
CA LEU A 156 -6.20 -9.55 4.41
C LEU A 156 -7.55 -9.85 3.77
N ALA A 157 -8.36 -10.72 4.38
CA ALA A 157 -9.72 -11.01 3.90
C ALA A 157 -10.61 -9.76 3.88
N PHE A 158 -10.50 -8.87 4.88
CA PHE A 158 -11.22 -7.59 4.90
C PHE A 158 -10.71 -6.68 3.77
N LEU A 159 -9.38 -6.56 3.63
CA LEU A 159 -8.74 -5.72 2.62
C LEU A 159 -8.95 -6.20 1.19
N MET A 160 -9.23 -7.49 0.98
CA MET A 160 -9.48 -8.09 -0.33
C MET A 160 -10.98 -8.30 -0.61
N ASP A 161 -11.86 -7.85 0.28
CA ASP A 161 -13.30 -7.84 0.01
C ASP A 161 -13.67 -6.51 -0.67
N PRO A 162 -14.14 -6.53 -1.93
CA PRO A 162 -14.48 -5.32 -2.68
C PRO A 162 -15.61 -4.52 -2.03
N ALA A 163 -16.43 -5.12 -1.16
CA ALA A 163 -17.46 -4.40 -0.40
C ALA A 163 -16.86 -3.35 0.55
N ASN A 164 -15.60 -3.54 0.97
CA ASN A 164 -14.88 -2.61 1.84
C ASN A 164 -14.11 -1.52 1.07
N HIS A 165 -14.10 -1.59 -0.27
CA HIS A 165 -13.36 -0.64 -1.11
C HIS A 165 -14.26 0.55 -1.46
N GLN A 166 -14.26 1.56 -0.60
CA GLN A 166 -15.08 2.75 -0.80
C GLN A 166 -14.39 3.73 -1.75
N ARG A 167 -15.16 4.36 -2.64
CA ARG A 167 -14.73 5.56 -3.35
C ARG A 167 -15.28 6.78 -2.62
N GLN A 168 -14.39 7.55 -2.01
CA GLN A 168 -14.74 8.79 -1.33
C GLN A 168 -14.20 10.02 -2.05
N PHE A 169 -14.64 11.21 -1.65
CA PHE A 169 -14.14 12.47 -2.21
C PHE A 169 -14.15 13.62 -1.20
N TYR A 170 -13.30 14.60 -1.45
CA TYR A 170 -13.36 15.93 -0.85
C TYR A 170 -13.54 17.03 -1.90
N GLU A 171 -14.13 18.16 -1.51
CA GLU A 171 -14.28 19.33 -2.36
C GLU A 171 -12.94 20.10 -2.42
N ALA A 172 -12.36 20.23 -3.61
CA ALA A 172 -11.05 20.82 -3.85
C ALA A 172 -11.10 22.31 -4.22
N GLY A 173 -12.26 22.97 -4.01
CA GLY A 173 -12.54 24.33 -4.45
C GLY A 173 -13.18 24.38 -5.84
N GLU A 174 -13.82 25.51 -6.17
CA GLU A 174 -14.51 25.74 -7.46
C GLU A 174 -15.53 24.65 -7.86
N GLY A 175 -16.12 23.96 -6.87
CA GLY A 175 -17.05 22.85 -7.09
C GLY A 175 -16.43 21.58 -7.66
N ARG A 176 -15.10 21.47 -7.67
CA ARG A 176 -14.38 20.28 -8.12
C ARG A 176 -14.25 19.28 -6.98
N ARG A 177 -14.45 18.00 -7.30
CA ARG A 177 -14.26 16.90 -6.36
C ARG A 177 -12.96 16.17 -6.66
N ARG A 178 -12.24 15.81 -5.60
CA ARG A 178 -11.09 14.91 -5.67
C ARG A 178 -11.44 13.60 -5.01
N TYR A 179 -11.40 12.54 -5.81
CA TYR A 179 -11.76 11.19 -5.41
C TYR A 179 -10.55 10.41 -4.91
N PHE A 180 -10.78 9.49 -3.98
CA PHE A 180 -9.76 8.58 -3.46
C PHE A 180 -10.42 7.28 -2.99
N TYR A 181 -9.62 6.21 -2.91
CA TYR A 181 -10.06 4.96 -2.28
C TYR A 181 -9.91 5.04 -0.76
N ALA A 182 -10.84 4.41 -0.04
CA ALA A 182 -10.78 4.22 1.40
C ALA A 182 -11.28 2.83 1.80
N MET A 183 -10.67 2.26 2.84
CA MET A 183 -11.04 0.98 3.46
C MET A 183 -11.08 1.16 5.00
N PRO A 184 -12.13 1.78 5.56
CA PRO A 184 -12.21 2.03 7.01
C PRO A 184 -12.31 0.73 7.81
N TRP A 185 -11.42 0.53 8.78
CA TRP A 185 -11.35 -0.66 9.63
C TRP A 185 -11.32 -0.27 11.11
N GLY A 186 -12.44 -0.47 11.82
CA GLY A 186 -12.57 0.03 13.19
C GLY A 186 -12.35 1.56 13.23
N GLU A 187 -11.41 2.02 14.06
CA GLU A 187 -11.01 3.43 14.15
C GLU A 187 -9.93 3.83 13.11
N ARG A 188 -9.52 2.90 12.25
CA ARG A 188 -8.44 3.08 11.26
C ARG A 188 -9.02 3.50 9.92
N PHE A 189 -8.70 4.71 9.49
CA PHE A 189 -9.08 5.18 8.16
C PHE A 189 -7.93 4.90 7.18
N ILE A 190 -7.98 3.76 6.47
CA ILE A 190 -6.99 3.39 5.44
C ILE A 190 -7.42 4.07 4.14
N TRP A 191 -6.63 4.99 3.59
CA TRP A 191 -7.06 5.80 2.43
C TRP A 191 -5.89 6.24 1.54
N GLY A 192 -6.22 6.90 0.43
CA GLY A 192 -5.23 7.50 -0.48
C GLY A 192 -4.36 6.43 -1.13
N ALA A 193 -3.05 6.69 -1.24
CA ALA A 193 -2.11 5.80 -1.90
C ALA A 193 -2.10 4.37 -1.30
N THR A 194 -2.20 4.22 0.02
CA THR A 194 -2.24 2.90 0.66
C THR A 194 -3.48 2.11 0.22
N ALA A 195 -4.66 2.72 0.27
CA ALA A 195 -5.89 2.08 -0.21
C ALA A 195 -5.86 1.86 -1.73
N GLY A 196 -5.24 2.76 -2.50
CA GLY A 196 -5.02 2.59 -3.94
C GLY A 196 -4.15 1.39 -4.28
N MET A 197 -3.03 1.21 -3.56
CA MET A 197 -2.16 0.03 -3.71
C MET A 197 -2.86 -1.26 -3.29
N LEU A 198 -3.65 -1.25 -2.22
CA LEU A 198 -4.48 -2.39 -1.81
C LEU A 198 -5.53 -2.72 -2.87
N ARG A 199 -6.17 -1.71 -3.47
CA ARG A 199 -7.12 -1.90 -4.56
C ARG A 199 -6.42 -2.47 -5.81
N ALA A 200 -5.22 -2.00 -6.12
CA ALA A 200 -4.42 -2.51 -7.22
C ALA A 200 -4.03 -3.99 -7.00
N LEU A 201 -3.63 -4.35 -5.78
CA LEU A 201 -3.37 -5.74 -5.40
C LEU A 201 -4.64 -6.60 -5.52
N TYR A 202 -5.79 -6.09 -5.07
CA TYR A 202 -7.07 -6.77 -5.27
C TYR A 202 -7.38 -7.01 -6.75
N ASP A 203 -7.31 -5.98 -7.59
CA ASP A 203 -7.59 -6.11 -9.03
C ASP A 203 -6.65 -7.15 -9.65
N ARG A 204 -5.37 -7.12 -9.30
CA ARG A 204 -4.34 -8.06 -9.79
C ARG A 204 -4.64 -9.50 -9.39
N LEU A 205 -5.14 -9.70 -8.18
CA LEU A 205 -5.48 -11.03 -7.70
C LEU A 205 -6.82 -11.50 -8.27
N TYR A 206 -7.87 -10.69 -8.26
CA TYR A 206 -9.26 -11.15 -8.40
C TYR A 206 -9.96 -10.71 -9.68
N SER A 207 -9.43 -9.75 -10.44
CA SER A 207 -10.01 -9.42 -11.73
C SER A 207 -9.51 -10.40 -12.79
N ASP A 208 -10.45 -11.16 -13.35
CA ASP A 208 -10.24 -11.74 -14.67
C ASP A 208 -10.11 -10.56 -15.65
N GLU A 209 -9.08 -10.57 -16.49
CA GLU A 209 -8.63 -9.49 -17.38
C GLU A 209 -9.66 -8.35 -17.63
N GLY A 210 -9.41 -7.16 -17.08
CA GLY A 210 -10.00 -5.90 -17.56
C GLY A 210 -11.34 -5.44 -16.98
N GLY A 211 -11.91 -6.09 -15.96
CA GLY A 211 -13.15 -5.64 -15.33
C GLY A 211 -12.97 -4.66 -14.16
N LEU A 212 -13.19 -3.35 -14.37
CA LEU A 212 -13.34 -2.38 -13.28
C LEU A 212 -14.66 -2.66 -12.53
N ILE A 213 -14.60 -3.38 -11.41
CA ILE A 213 -15.75 -3.48 -10.50
C ILE A 213 -15.94 -2.11 -9.84
N SER A 214 -17.11 -1.49 -10.07
CA SER A 214 -17.45 -0.17 -9.54
C SER A 214 -17.51 -0.20 -8.00
N ALA A 215 -16.68 0.61 -7.35
CA ALA A 215 -16.70 0.81 -5.90
C ALA A 215 -17.94 1.61 -5.45
N PRO A 216 -18.54 1.29 -4.28
CA PRO A 216 -19.60 2.10 -3.69
C PRO A 216 -19.11 3.52 -3.36
N GLU A 217 -19.95 4.53 -3.63
CA GLU A 217 -19.63 5.94 -3.41
C GLU A 217 -20.07 6.41 -2.02
N THR A 218 -19.22 7.14 -1.30
CA THR A 218 -19.60 7.75 -0.02
C THR A 218 -18.91 9.10 0.17
N ARG A 219 -19.64 10.09 0.71
CA ARG A 219 -19.08 11.42 0.99
C ARG A 219 -18.30 11.40 2.31
N THR A 220 -17.07 11.90 2.32
CA THR A 220 -16.32 12.13 3.56
C THR A 220 -16.91 13.33 4.31
N SER A 221 -17.26 13.15 5.58
CA SER A 221 -17.56 14.27 6.49
C SER A 221 -16.24 14.79 7.02
N ALA A 222 -15.87 16.03 6.69
CA ALA A 222 -14.72 16.68 7.31
C ALA A 222 -14.99 16.79 8.82
N SER A 223 -14.14 16.18 9.64
CA SER A 223 -13.99 16.49 11.07
C SER A 223 -12.70 17.29 11.24
#